data_AF-A0AA51RD33-F1
#
_entry.id   AF-A0AA51RD33-F1
#
_cell.length_a   1.000
_cell.length_b   1.000
_cell.length_c   1.000
_cell.angle_alpha   90.00
_cell.angle_beta   90.00
_cell.angle_gamma   90.00
#
_symmetry.space_group_name_H-M   'P 1'
#
loop_
_entity.id
_entity.type
_entity.pdbx_description
1 polymer ?
#
loop_
_entity_poly.entity_id
_entity_poly.type
_entity_poly.pdbx_seq_one_letter_code
_entity_poly.pdbx_strand_id
1 'polypeptide(L)'
;MTFWNFFFNNKQTNTIKNKIKNTDTKIFIENLIENKQKLIIYSSTDKDVNLHDLEKLCDSVGWVKRPIKKVKIAIDNSFLIIAIFYYKEDKKNLIGFARATSDESFNATIWDVVIHPEFQGKGLGKALMQETIKQLRYHDISTITLFADPEVIQFYKGIGFVTDPDGVKGMFWYPI
;
A
#
# COMPACT_ATOMS: atom_id res chain seq x y z
N MET A 1 -0.54 24.05 -45.81
CA MET A 1 0.21 24.19 -44.55
C MET A 1 -0.16 23.03 -43.65
N THR A 2 0.66 21.98 -43.70
CA THR A 2 1.17 21.18 -42.57
C THR A 2 0.69 21.60 -41.15
N PHE A 3 0.34 20.73 -40.20
CA PHE A 3 0.85 19.41 -39.86
C PHE A 3 -0.21 18.62 -39.04
N TRP A 4 -0.27 17.31 -39.27
CA TRP A 4 -1.04 16.30 -38.55
C TRP A 4 -0.42 15.91 -37.19
N ASN A 5 -1.25 15.22 -36.40
CA ASN A 5 -0.95 14.24 -35.34
C ASN A 5 -0.64 14.72 -33.91
N PHE A 6 -1.71 14.83 -33.12
CA PHE A 6 -1.69 14.48 -31.69
C PHE A 6 -2.47 13.18 -31.47
N PHE A 7 -2.08 12.12 -32.19
CA PHE A 7 -2.75 10.81 -32.22
C PHE A 7 -1.88 9.71 -31.60
N PHE A 8 -1.18 10.00 -30.49
CA PHE A 8 -0.53 8.96 -29.66
C PHE A 8 -0.59 9.36 -28.19
N ASN A 9 -1.74 9.08 -27.57
CA ASN A 9 -1.82 8.79 -26.12
C ASN A 9 -3.17 8.19 -25.70
N ASN A 10 -4.19 8.25 -26.55
CA ASN A 10 -5.55 7.81 -26.19
C ASN A 10 -5.78 6.29 -26.33
N LYS A 11 -4.94 5.59 -27.11
CA LYS A 11 -5.04 4.13 -27.21
C LYS A 11 -4.51 3.43 -25.96
N GLN A 12 -3.37 3.89 -25.42
CA GLN A 12 -2.70 3.26 -24.26
C GLN A 12 -3.48 3.47 -22.95
N THR A 13 -4.04 4.67 -22.75
CA THR A 13 -4.96 4.94 -21.63
C THR A 13 -6.24 4.10 -21.71
N ASN A 14 -6.78 3.88 -22.91
CA ASN A 14 -7.98 3.05 -23.11
C ASN A 14 -7.70 1.55 -22.97
N THR A 15 -6.54 1.03 -23.40
CA THR A 15 -6.15 -0.38 -23.13
C THR A 15 -5.89 -0.63 -21.65
N ILE A 16 -5.24 0.30 -20.95
CA ILE A 16 -5.03 0.20 -19.49
C ILE A 16 -6.37 0.25 -18.76
N LYS A 17 -7.26 1.21 -19.08
CA LYS A 17 -8.61 1.28 -18.50
C LYS A 17 -9.46 0.03 -18.78
N ASN A 18 -9.36 -0.56 -19.97
CA ASN A 18 -10.08 -1.79 -20.31
C ASN A 18 -9.49 -3.05 -19.63
N LYS A 19 -8.18 -3.09 -19.37
CA LYS A 19 -7.53 -4.18 -18.62
C LYS A 19 -7.84 -4.10 -17.10
N ILE A 20 -7.96 -2.88 -16.57
CA ILE A 20 -8.32 -2.59 -15.17
C ILE A 20 -9.75 -3.01 -14.86
N LYS A 21 -10.70 -2.81 -15.79
CA LYS A 21 -12.13 -3.16 -15.61
C LYS A 21 -12.41 -4.63 -15.24
N ASN A 22 -11.46 -5.55 -15.46
CA ASN A 22 -11.60 -6.98 -15.15
C ASN A 22 -10.87 -7.43 -13.87
N THR A 23 -10.35 -6.49 -13.07
CA THR A 23 -9.63 -6.79 -11.81
C THR A 23 -10.13 -5.84 -10.72
N ASP A 24 -10.03 -6.20 -9.44
CA ASP A 24 -10.35 -5.32 -8.29
C ASP A 24 -9.43 -4.09 -8.16
N THR A 25 -8.76 -3.70 -9.24
CA THR A 25 -7.89 -2.53 -9.29
C THR A 25 -8.70 -1.25 -9.46
N LYS A 26 -8.45 -0.29 -8.57
CA LYS A 26 -9.05 1.05 -8.59
C LYS A 26 -7.97 2.09 -8.83
N ILE A 27 -8.34 3.20 -9.45
CA ILE A 27 -7.46 4.37 -9.50
C ILE A 27 -7.31 4.88 -8.08
N PHE A 28 -6.06 5.03 -7.65
CA PHE A 28 -5.71 5.46 -6.30
C PHE A 28 -5.38 6.97 -6.31
N ILE A 29 -4.47 7.39 -7.18
CA ILE A 29 -4.07 8.80 -7.34
C ILE A 29 -3.85 9.09 -8.83
N GLU A 30 -4.52 10.10 -9.37
CA GLU A 30 -4.48 10.44 -10.81
C GLU A 30 -3.40 11.46 -11.21
N ASN A 31 -2.91 12.28 -10.27
CA ASN A 31 -2.07 13.43 -10.60
C ASN A 31 -0.84 13.53 -9.67
N LEU A 32 -0.13 12.44 -9.44
CA LEU A 32 1.19 12.51 -8.80
C LEU A 32 2.19 13.09 -9.81
N ILE A 33 2.80 14.25 -9.52
CA ILE A 33 3.76 14.88 -10.44
C ILE A 33 5.17 14.46 -10.05
N GLU A 34 5.89 13.88 -11.00
CA GLU A 34 7.30 13.52 -10.85
C GLU A 34 8.05 13.87 -12.14
N ASN A 35 9.15 14.61 -12.04
CA ASN A 35 9.96 15.03 -13.20
C ASN A 35 9.14 15.65 -14.35
N LYS A 36 8.11 16.46 -14.01
CA LYS A 36 7.15 17.08 -14.95
C LYS A 36 6.23 16.10 -15.70
N GLN A 37 6.22 14.82 -15.33
CA GLN A 37 5.30 13.81 -15.84
C GLN A 37 4.20 13.51 -14.80
N LYS A 38 2.99 13.27 -15.28
CA LYS A 38 1.86 12.82 -14.45
C LYS A 38 1.91 11.31 -14.33
N LEU A 39 1.97 10.81 -13.10
CA LEU A 39 1.90 9.40 -12.78
C LEU A 39 0.50 9.07 -12.25
N ILE A 40 -0.07 7.99 -12.79
CA ILE A 40 -1.33 7.40 -12.28
C ILE A 40 -0.95 6.20 -11.43
N ILE A 41 -1.36 6.24 -10.16
CA ILE A 41 -1.18 5.17 -9.20
C ILE A 41 -2.50 4.42 -9.06
N TYR A 42 -2.41 3.10 -9.04
CA TYR A 42 -3.55 2.20 -8.86
C TYR A 42 -3.44 1.47 -7.53
N SER A 43 -4.56 1.07 -6.95
CA SER A 43 -4.63 0.24 -5.74
C SER A 43 -5.39 -1.05 -6.02
N SER A 44 -5.02 -2.13 -5.35
CA SER A 44 -5.75 -3.40 -5.31
C SER A 44 -5.91 -3.86 -3.86
N THR A 45 -7.05 -4.44 -3.55
CA THR A 45 -7.30 -5.13 -2.26
C THR A 45 -7.23 -6.66 -2.39
N ASP A 46 -7.01 -7.17 -3.59
CA ASP A 46 -6.88 -8.60 -3.88
C ASP A 46 -5.63 -9.20 -3.23
N LYS A 47 -5.81 -10.33 -2.54
CA LYS A 47 -4.78 -11.14 -1.87
C LYS A 47 -3.78 -11.80 -2.84
N ASP A 48 -4.08 -11.89 -4.14
CA ASP A 48 -3.19 -12.43 -5.17
C ASP A 48 -2.06 -11.44 -5.56
N VAL A 49 -1.32 -10.95 -4.56
CA VAL A 49 -0.13 -10.13 -4.78
C VAL A 49 1.06 -11.01 -5.16
N ASN A 50 1.80 -10.61 -6.19
CA ASN A 50 3.03 -11.32 -6.56
C ASN A 50 4.05 -11.24 -5.42
N LEU A 51 4.32 -12.38 -4.78
CA LEU A 51 5.19 -12.47 -3.61
C LEU A 51 6.64 -12.09 -3.90
N HIS A 52 7.11 -12.29 -5.13
CA HIS A 52 8.47 -11.92 -5.52
C HIS A 52 8.60 -10.40 -5.68
N ASP A 53 7.58 -9.74 -6.21
CA ASP A 53 7.55 -8.27 -6.28
C ASP A 53 7.41 -7.67 -4.87
N LEU A 54 6.63 -8.28 -3.99
CA LEU A 54 6.53 -7.89 -2.59
C LEU A 54 7.86 -8.07 -1.85
N GLU A 55 8.58 -9.17 -2.08
CA GLU A 55 9.91 -9.39 -1.51
C GLU A 55 10.87 -8.30 -1.97
N LYS A 56 10.92 -7.98 -3.27
CA LYS A 56 11.73 -6.88 -3.81
C LYS A 56 11.39 -5.53 -3.19
N LEU A 57 10.10 -5.25 -3.00
CA LEU A 57 9.66 -4.02 -2.34
C LEU A 57 10.15 -3.96 -0.89
N CYS A 58 10.03 -5.05 -0.12
CA CYS A 58 10.53 -5.12 1.25
C CYS A 58 12.06 -4.96 1.31
N ASP A 59 12.77 -5.62 0.39
CA ASP A 59 14.24 -5.53 0.27
C ASP A 59 14.69 -4.09 -0.03
N SER A 60 13.94 -3.36 -0.85
CA SER A 60 14.24 -1.95 -1.20
C SER A 60 14.25 -0.99 -0.01
N VAL A 61 13.57 -1.34 1.10
CA VAL A 61 13.56 -0.56 2.35
C VAL A 61 14.39 -1.20 3.46
N GLY A 62 15.21 -2.22 3.13
CA GLY A 62 16.12 -2.87 4.06
C GLY A 62 15.48 -3.88 5.02
N TRP A 63 14.25 -4.35 4.74
CA TRP A 63 13.64 -5.38 5.57
C TRP A 63 14.32 -6.73 5.39
N VAL A 64 14.46 -7.47 6.50
CA VAL A 64 15.02 -8.82 6.49
C VAL A 64 14.13 -9.75 5.66
N LYS A 65 14.75 -10.55 4.79
CA LYS A 65 14.04 -11.53 3.97
C LYS A 65 13.32 -12.56 4.82
N ARG A 66 12.04 -12.75 4.51
CA ARG A 66 11.18 -13.73 5.18
C ARG A 66 10.95 -14.92 4.25
N PRO A 67 10.82 -16.16 4.77
CA PRO A 67 10.50 -17.31 3.94
C PRO A 67 9.19 -17.10 3.17
N ILE A 68 9.23 -17.17 1.83
CA ILE A 68 8.08 -16.88 0.94
C ILE A 68 6.83 -17.66 1.34
N LYS A 69 6.97 -18.94 1.72
CA LYS A 69 5.85 -19.77 2.19
C LYS A 69 5.14 -19.17 3.41
N LYS A 70 5.89 -18.61 4.36
CA LYS A 70 5.31 -17.96 5.55
C LYS A 70 4.64 -16.63 5.19
N VAL A 71 5.24 -15.87 4.27
CA VAL A 71 4.64 -14.61 3.75
C VAL A 71 3.30 -14.88 3.09
N LYS A 72 3.20 -15.93 2.24
CA LYS A 72 1.93 -16.32 1.61
C LYS A 72 0.86 -16.64 2.64
N ILE A 73 1.18 -17.46 3.64
CA ILE A 73 0.25 -17.79 4.73
C ILE A 73 -0.20 -16.52 5.47
N ALA A 74 0.72 -15.60 5.77
CA ALA A 74 0.37 -14.35 6.46
C ALA A 74 -0.58 -13.47 5.63
N ILE A 75 -0.37 -13.38 4.31
CA ILE A 75 -1.26 -12.64 3.40
C ILE A 75 -2.64 -13.29 3.33
N ASP A 76 -2.68 -14.61 3.16
CA ASP A 76 -3.94 -15.35 3.04
C ASP A 76 -4.81 -15.19 4.29
N ASN A 77 -4.17 -15.17 5.47
CA ASN A 77 -4.83 -15.00 6.77
C ASN A 77 -4.90 -13.54 7.24
N SER A 78 -4.58 -12.57 6.38
CA SER A 78 -4.79 -11.15 6.71
C SER A 78 -6.20 -10.74 6.33
N PHE A 79 -6.81 -9.89 7.16
CA PHE A 79 -8.14 -9.36 6.91
C PHE A 79 -8.13 -8.40 5.72
N LEU A 80 -7.17 -7.47 5.72
CA LEU A 80 -7.05 -6.45 4.69
C LEU A 80 -5.62 -6.43 4.16
N ILE A 81 -5.51 -6.38 2.84
CA ILE A 81 -4.29 -5.94 2.17
C ILE A 81 -4.62 -4.81 1.19
N ILE A 82 -3.68 -3.89 1.01
CA ILE A 82 -3.75 -2.85 -0.02
C ILE A 82 -2.39 -2.80 -0.69
N ALA A 83 -2.37 -3.13 -1.98
CA ALA A 83 -1.19 -3.02 -2.82
C ALA A 83 -1.37 -1.84 -3.79
N ILE A 84 -0.38 -0.95 -3.88
CA ILE A 84 -0.38 0.15 -4.83
C ILE A 84 0.67 -0.06 -5.93
N PHE A 85 0.29 0.30 -7.15
CA PHE A 85 1.05 0.00 -8.35
C PHE A 85 1.24 1.22 -9.23
N TYR A 86 2.37 1.25 -9.93
CA TYR A 86 2.68 2.20 -10.99
C TYR A 86 2.98 1.45 -12.29
N TYR A 87 2.42 1.93 -13.40
CA TYR A 87 2.69 1.36 -14.72
C TYR A 87 3.79 2.13 -15.43
N LYS A 88 4.89 1.45 -15.74
CA LYS A 88 5.98 1.99 -16.56
C LYS A 88 6.17 1.08 -17.76
N GLU A 89 6.07 1.61 -18.98
CA GLU A 89 6.26 0.85 -20.22
C GLU A 89 5.41 -0.44 -20.26
N ASP A 90 4.11 -0.32 -19.92
CA ASP A 90 3.14 -1.41 -19.81
C ASP A 90 3.46 -2.50 -18.76
N LYS A 91 4.50 -2.32 -17.94
CA LYS A 91 4.81 -3.18 -16.80
C LYS A 91 4.17 -2.64 -15.53
N LYS A 92 3.45 -3.51 -14.81
CA LYS A 92 2.88 -3.24 -13.49
C LYS A 92 3.97 -3.39 -12.43
N ASN A 93 4.34 -2.29 -11.77
CA ASN A 93 5.34 -2.29 -10.71
C ASN A 93 4.64 -2.09 -9.37
N LEU A 94 4.87 -2.98 -8.41
CA LEU A 94 4.41 -2.80 -7.03
C LEU A 94 5.29 -1.74 -6.36
N ILE A 95 4.67 -0.65 -5.90
CA ILE A 95 5.39 0.50 -5.32
C ILE A 95 5.00 0.77 -3.86
N GLY A 96 4.01 0.06 -3.34
CA GLY A 96 3.61 0.17 -1.95
C GLY A 96 2.67 -0.94 -1.53
N PHE A 97 2.67 -1.25 -0.24
CA PHE A 97 1.92 -2.35 0.33
C PHE A 97 1.56 -2.07 1.79
N ALA A 98 0.31 -2.33 2.16
CA ALA A 98 -0.17 -2.31 3.52
C ALA A 98 -0.91 -3.61 3.86
N ARG A 99 -0.75 -4.12 5.08
CA ARG A 99 -1.42 -5.34 5.56
C ARG A 99 -1.90 -5.20 6.99
N ALA A 100 -3.12 -5.65 7.25
CA ALA A 100 -3.72 -5.71 8.58
C ALA A 100 -4.40 -7.05 8.88
N THR A 101 -4.29 -7.51 10.11
CA THR A 101 -5.12 -8.61 10.67
C THR A 101 -6.25 -8.02 11.49
N SER A 102 -7.35 -8.76 11.65
CA SER A 102 -8.48 -8.33 12.45
C SER A 102 -9.20 -9.53 13.06
N ASP A 103 -9.95 -9.28 14.14
CA ASP A 103 -10.98 -10.19 14.65
C ASP A 103 -12.33 -10.05 13.91
N GLU A 104 -12.37 -9.25 12.85
CA GLU A 104 -13.54 -8.95 12.01
C GLU A 104 -14.70 -8.28 12.75
N SER A 105 -14.43 -7.71 13.93
CA SER A 105 -15.44 -7.07 14.77
C SER A 105 -14.91 -5.78 15.40
N PHE A 106 -13.98 -5.88 16.32
CA PHE A 106 -13.57 -4.76 17.16
C PHE A 106 -12.18 -4.25 16.82
N ASN A 107 -11.24 -5.16 16.56
CA ASN A 107 -9.82 -4.87 16.59
C ASN A 107 -9.16 -5.19 15.25
N ALA A 108 -8.27 -4.30 14.81
CA ALA A 108 -7.31 -4.57 13.77
C ALA A 108 -5.90 -4.10 14.17
N THR A 109 -4.90 -4.81 13.68
CA THR A 109 -3.49 -4.44 13.81
C THR A 109 -2.87 -4.36 12.43
N ILE A 110 -2.32 -3.20 12.10
CA ILE A 110 -1.57 -2.96 10.87
C ILE A 110 -0.12 -3.39 11.12
N TRP A 111 0.37 -4.31 10.28
CA TRP A 111 1.66 -4.98 10.47
C TRP A 111 2.73 -4.51 9.50
N ASP A 112 2.42 -4.54 8.20
CA ASP A 112 3.37 -4.15 7.16
C ASP A 112 2.84 -2.89 6.50
N VAL A 113 3.67 -1.84 6.45
CA VAL A 113 3.42 -0.62 5.66
C VAL A 113 4.72 -0.24 4.98
N VAL A 114 4.74 -0.28 3.65
CA VAL A 114 5.96 -0.02 2.88
C VAL A 114 5.62 0.78 1.63
N ILE A 115 6.48 1.73 1.29
CA ILE A 115 6.49 2.48 0.04
C ILE A 115 7.89 2.39 -0.53
N HIS A 116 8.01 2.10 -1.82
CA HIS A 116 9.29 2.02 -2.51
C HIS A 116 10.07 3.34 -2.35
N PRO A 117 11.38 3.34 -2.09
CA PRO A 117 12.16 4.55 -1.79
C PRO A 117 11.98 5.68 -2.80
N GLU A 118 11.99 5.38 -4.10
CA GLU A 118 11.76 6.37 -5.16
C GLU A 118 10.39 7.07 -5.06
N PHE A 119 9.42 6.48 -4.37
CA PHE A 119 8.05 6.96 -4.23
C PHE A 119 7.76 7.57 -2.85
N GLN A 120 8.77 7.61 -1.95
CA GLN A 120 8.66 8.25 -0.64
C GLN A 120 8.69 9.77 -0.73
N GLY A 121 8.27 10.46 0.33
CA GLY A 121 8.20 11.93 0.38
C GLY A 121 7.08 12.57 -0.47
N LYS A 122 6.33 11.79 -1.24
CA LYS A 122 5.27 12.26 -2.17
C LYS A 122 3.85 12.10 -1.61
N GLY A 123 3.71 11.87 -0.31
CA GLY A 123 2.40 11.66 0.34
C GLY A 123 1.77 10.28 0.12
N LEU A 124 2.41 9.37 -0.63
CA LEU A 124 1.88 8.03 -0.91
C LEU A 124 1.69 7.18 0.34
N GLY A 125 2.61 7.23 1.30
CA GLY A 125 2.45 6.51 2.57
C GLY A 125 1.24 7.01 3.37
N LYS A 126 1.02 8.33 3.40
CA LYS A 126 -0.15 8.92 4.06
C LYS A 126 -1.44 8.51 3.37
N ALA A 127 -1.49 8.58 2.04
CA ALA A 127 -2.65 8.15 1.27
C ALA A 127 -2.95 6.66 1.48
N LEU A 128 -1.91 5.81 1.47
CA LEU A 128 -2.04 4.36 1.69
C LEU A 128 -2.65 4.08 3.06
N MET A 129 -2.12 4.70 4.12
CA MET A 129 -2.65 4.57 5.48
C MET A 129 -4.08 5.09 5.61
N GLN A 130 -4.41 6.21 4.98
CA GLN A 130 -5.78 6.76 4.99
C GLN A 130 -6.77 5.79 4.34
N GLU A 131 -6.41 5.18 3.22
CA GLU A 131 -7.26 4.16 2.60
C GLU A 131 -7.33 2.89 3.45
N THR A 132 -6.23 2.45 4.08
CA THR A 132 -6.27 1.33 5.04
C THR A 132 -7.24 1.59 6.19
N ILE A 133 -7.15 2.77 6.84
CA ILE A 133 -8.05 3.16 7.93
C ILE A 133 -9.50 3.22 7.45
N LYS A 134 -9.74 3.81 6.28
CA LYS A 134 -11.08 3.91 5.69
C LYS A 134 -11.68 2.53 5.44
N GLN A 135 -10.93 1.59 4.88
CA GLN A 135 -11.40 0.22 4.66
C GLN A 135 -11.71 -0.48 5.98
N LEU A 136 -10.83 -0.37 6.99
CA LEU A 136 -11.09 -0.95 8.31
C LEU A 136 -12.35 -0.36 8.97
N ARG A 137 -12.54 0.96 8.89
CA ARG A 137 -13.75 1.64 9.41
C ARG A 137 -15.01 1.29 8.63
N TYR A 138 -14.90 1.06 7.33
CA TYR A 138 -16.04 0.58 6.51
C TYR A 138 -16.53 -0.80 6.97
N HIS A 139 -15.63 -1.62 7.49
CA HIS A 139 -15.94 -2.91 8.12
C HIS A 139 -16.27 -2.81 9.63
N ASP A 140 -16.63 -1.62 10.12
CA ASP A 140 -17.02 -1.36 11.52
C ASP A 140 -15.95 -1.69 12.58
N ILE A 141 -14.69 -1.87 12.16
CA ILE A 141 -13.59 -2.05 13.10
C ILE A 141 -13.39 -0.74 13.86
N SER A 142 -13.41 -0.80 15.20
CA SER A 142 -13.35 0.37 16.09
C SER A 142 -11.94 0.68 16.60
N THR A 143 -11.15 -0.34 16.90
CA THR A 143 -9.79 -0.21 17.42
C THR A 143 -8.78 -0.56 16.34
N ILE A 144 -7.98 0.40 15.91
CA ILE A 144 -6.93 0.19 14.89
C ILE A 144 -5.58 0.48 15.55
N THR A 145 -4.72 -0.52 15.59
CA THR A 145 -3.41 -0.47 16.23
C THR A 145 -2.29 -0.69 15.22
N LEU A 146 -1.09 -0.25 15.56
CA LEU A 146 0.14 -0.54 14.83
C LEU A 146 1.33 -0.49 15.81
N PHE A 147 2.44 -1.09 15.41
CA PHE A 147 3.73 -0.95 16.08
C PHE A 147 4.63 -0.13 15.18
N ALA A 148 5.17 0.97 15.71
CA ALA A 148 5.98 1.92 14.96
C ALA A 148 7.42 1.90 15.46
N ASP A 149 8.37 1.79 14.53
CA ASP A 149 9.78 2.08 14.83
C ASP A 149 9.95 3.56 15.20
N PRO A 150 10.95 3.90 16.04
CA PRO A 150 11.15 5.27 16.53
C PRO A 150 11.14 6.35 15.43
N GLU A 151 11.73 6.04 14.27
CA GLU A 151 11.93 6.96 13.15
C GLU A 151 10.60 7.36 12.47
N VAL A 152 9.56 6.54 12.58
CA VAL A 152 8.27 6.73 11.88
C VAL A 152 7.13 7.16 12.81
N ILE A 153 7.39 7.32 14.11
CA ILE A 153 6.37 7.75 15.09
C ILE A 153 5.72 9.07 14.66
N GLN A 154 6.51 10.07 14.25
CA GLN A 154 5.98 11.39 13.89
C GLN A 154 5.10 11.33 12.63
N PHE A 155 5.43 10.43 11.70
CA PHE A 155 4.60 10.17 10.52
C PHE A 155 3.21 9.66 10.92
N TYR A 156 3.14 8.65 11.79
CA TYR A 156 1.86 8.10 12.25
C TYR A 156 1.07 9.07 13.13
N LYS A 157 1.75 9.87 13.98
CA LYS A 157 1.12 10.98 14.71
C LYS A 157 0.47 11.99 13.77
N GLY A 158 1.13 12.34 12.66
CA GLY A 158 0.57 13.21 11.62
C GLY A 158 -0.66 12.65 10.89
N ILE A 159 -0.95 11.35 11.06
CA ILE A 159 -2.17 10.68 10.54
C ILE A 159 -3.25 10.57 11.62
N GLY A 160 -2.91 10.78 12.89
CA GLY A 160 -3.84 10.74 14.02
C GLY A 160 -3.64 9.56 14.98
N PHE A 161 -2.60 8.75 14.80
CA PHE A 161 -2.25 7.72 15.79
C PHE A 161 -1.64 8.36 17.04
N VAL A 162 -1.92 7.76 18.19
CA VAL A 162 -1.42 8.20 19.50
C VAL A 162 -0.56 7.09 20.10
N THR A 163 0.58 7.48 20.67
CA THR A 163 1.45 6.58 21.44
C THR A 163 0.94 6.47 22.86
N ASP A 164 0.82 5.25 23.36
CA ASP A 164 0.46 4.93 24.75
C ASP A 164 -0.78 5.68 25.29
N PRO A 165 -1.95 5.59 24.60
CA PRO A 165 -3.17 6.19 25.12
C PRO A 165 -3.47 5.60 26.51
N ASP A 166 -3.78 6.47 27.47
CA ASP A 166 -4.06 6.12 28.88
C ASP A 166 -2.96 5.28 29.56
N GLY A 167 -1.73 5.36 29.06
CA GLY A 167 -0.58 4.61 29.60
C GLY A 167 -0.51 3.14 29.17
N VAL A 168 -1.38 2.69 28.25
CA VAL A 168 -1.33 1.33 27.67
C VAL A 168 0.01 1.12 26.95
N LYS A 169 0.62 -0.06 27.11
CA LYS A 169 1.91 -0.41 26.51
C LYS A 169 1.79 -1.61 25.56
N GLY A 170 2.39 -1.50 24.39
CA GLY A 170 2.67 -2.65 23.53
C GLY A 170 3.74 -3.52 24.16
N MET A 171 3.48 -4.82 24.30
CA MET A 171 4.41 -5.77 24.90
C MET A 171 4.72 -6.90 23.92
N PHE A 172 5.98 -7.31 23.87
CA PHE A 172 6.44 -8.42 23.06
C PHE A 172 6.92 -9.55 23.98
N TRP A 173 6.56 -10.78 23.64
CA TRP A 173 7.05 -11.97 24.34
C TRP A 173 8.22 -12.56 23.57
N TYR A 174 9.32 -12.79 24.28
CA TYR A 174 10.49 -13.48 23.74
C TYR A 174 10.69 -14.79 24.51
N PRO A 175 10.89 -15.92 23.82
CA PRO A 175 11.29 -17.15 24.49
C PRO A 175 12.68 -16.93 25.12
N ILE A 176 12.82 -17.40 26.37
CA ILE A 176 14.10 -17.44 27.10
C ILE A 176 14.96 -18.59 26.55
#